data_AF-A0A179FJ67-F1
#
_entry.id   AF-A0A179FJ67-F1
#
_cell.length_a   1.000
_cell.length_b   1.000
_cell.length_c   1.000
_cell.angle_alpha   90.00
_cell.angle_beta   90.00
_cell.angle_gamma   90.00
#
_symmetry.space_group_name_H-M   'P 1'
#
loop_
_entity.id
_entity.type
_entity.pdbx_description
1 polymer ?
#
loop_
_entity_poly.entity_id
_entity_poly.type
_entity_poly.pdbx_seq_one_letter_code
_entity_poly.pdbx_strand_id
1 'polypeptide(L)'
;MTPHLMKIVRQYHLAQQLGYFTGDNDTKNDTGLRQLAVELSREFEATIDPVSARTRCAGHIINLALQAFLLATSESALKAAVEAAQDEANDVTAAEALHDQIRATTDHRSHDRRKKRHDTAGWRSIGPLGKLHNFALFIRNSTIHNDAWDDIAGKALGIDNVTRWNSWFRLLDAAITQEGPLSILLNQYHDELKDDILTHDDWQLLKMTHEFLQSFHQATLEQQMEWASIDQVLENMDILFMQF
;
A
#
# COMPACT_ATOMS: atom_id res chain seq x y z
N MET A 1 -2.99 -6.03 21.80
CA MET A 1 -3.90 -6.87 21.01
C MET A 1 -4.47 -8.03 21.83
N THR A 2 -3.63 -8.92 22.36
CA THR A 2 -4.05 -10.15 23.06
C THR A 2 -5.07 -9.96 24.20
N PRO A 3 -4.94 -8.97 25.10
CA PRO A 3 -5.92 -8.78 26.17
C PRO A 3 -7.34 -8.51 25.68
N HIS A 4 -7.46 -7.82 24.54
CA HIS A 4 -8.76 -7.55 23.90
C HIS A 4 -9.34 -8.82 23.26
N LEU A 5 -8.51 -9.61 22.58
CA LEU A 5 -8.93 -10.88 22.00
C LEU A 5 -9.42 -11.84 23.09
N MET A 6 -8.69 -11.98 24.20
CA MET A 6 -9.12 -12.83 25.31
C MET A 6 -10.42 -12.37 25.95
N LYS A 7 -10.70 -11.06 25.99
CA LYS A 7 -12.02 -10.56 26.43
C LYS A 7 -13.14 -11.05 25.52
N ILE A 8 -12.95 -11.03 24.20
CA ILE A 8 -13.91 -11.53 23.22
C ILE A 8 -14.08 -13.04 23.36
N VAL A 9 -12.96 -13.78 23.46
CA VAL A 9 -12.98 -15.23 23.64
C VAL A 9 -13.76 -15.65 24.87
N ARG A 10 -13.58 -14.96 26.00
CA ARG A 10 -14.36 -15.16 27.24
C ARG A 10 -15.84 -14.86 27.02
N GLN A 11 -16.15 -13.69 26.45
CA GLN A 11 -17.51 -13.19 26.29
C GLN A 11 -18.36 -14.10 25.39
N TYR A 12 -17.77 -14.66 24.35
CA TYR A 12 -18.47 -15.48 23.34
C TYR A 12 -18.15 -16.97 23.45
N HIS A 13 -17.41 -17.39 24.48
CA HIS A 13 -17.04 -18.78 24.74
C HIS A 13 -16.36 -19.48 23.54
N LEU A 14 -15.45 -18.77 22.88
CA LEU A 14 -14.84 -19.21 21.61
C LEU A 14 -13.61 -20.10 21.76
N ALA A 15 -13.07 -20.28 22.97
CA ALA A 15 -11.72 -20.81 23.18
C ALA A 15 -11.45 -22.15 22.48
N GLN A 16 -12.45 -23.05 22.46
CA GLN A 16 -12.37 -24.38 21.85
C GLN A 16 -12.76 -24.41 20.36
N GLN A 17 -13.15 -23.27 19.80
CA GLN A 17 -13.60 -23.12 18.41
C GLN A 17 -12.60 -22.34 17.54
N LEU A 18 -11.50 -21.87 18.14
CA LEU A 18 -10.46 -21.15 17.41
C LEU A 18 -9.58 -22.16 16.66
N GLY A 19 -9.35 -21.89 15.37
CA GLY A 19 -8.48 -22.71 14.51
C GLY A 19 -7.36 -21.90 13.89
N TYR A 20 -7.72 -20.97 13.01
CA TYR A 20 -6.78 -20.17 12.23
C TYR A 20 -7.02 -18.67 12.42
N PHE A 21 -5.96 -17.88 12.25
CA PHE A 21 -5.96 -16.44 12.42
C PHE A 21 -5.39 -15.78 11.17
N THR A 22 -6.23 -15.00 10.49
CA THR A 22 -5.83 -14.21 9.33
C THR A 22 -5.50 -12.79 9.75
N GLY A 23 -4.29 -12.32 9.41
CA GLY A 23 -3.85 -10.94 9.63
C GLY A 23 -2.95 -10.47 8.49
N ASP A 24 -2.60 -9.18 8.47
CA ASP A 24 -1.60 -8.67 7.52
C ASP A 24 -0.22 -9.30 7.75
N ASN A 25 0.77 -8.93 6.93
CA ASN A 25 2.11 -9.53 6.96
C ASN A 25 3.04 -8.82 7.95
N ASP A 26 2.51 -8.27 9.04
CA ASP A 26 3.32 -7.66 10.10
C ASP A 26 3.69 -8.72 11.16
N THR A 27 4.96 -8.75 11.61
CA THR A 27 5.43 -9.70 12.64
C THR A 27 4.82 -9.47 14.02
N LYS A 28 4.21 -8.31 14.26
CA LYS A 28 3.43 -8.06 15.48
C LYS A 28 2.28 -9.05 15.61
N ASN A 29 1.76 -9.57 14.49
CA ASN A 29 0.79 -10.66 14.52
C ASN A 29 1.40 -11.97 15.03
N ASP A 30 2.64 -12.29 14.68
CA ASP A 30 3.35 -13.48 15.20
C ASP A 30 3.51 -13.37 16.72
N THR A 31 3.98 -12.20 17.18
CA THR A 31 4.13 -11.91 18.61
C THR A 31 2.78 -12.00 19.34
N GLY A 32 1.74 -11.40 18.77
CA GLY A 32 0.40 -11.40 19.35
C GLY A 32 -0.22 -12.80 19.42
N LEU A 33 -0.04 -13.62 18.38
CA LEU A 33 -0.59 -14.98 18.31
C LEU A 33 0.15 -15.95 19.23
N ARG A 34 1.49 -15.82 19.37
CA ARG A 34 2.26 -16.57 20.39
C ARG A 34 1.76 -16.27 21.79
N GLN A 35 1.53 -14.99 22.11
CA GLN A 35 0.98 -14.61 23.40
C GLN A 35 -0.46 -15.11 23.59
N LEU A 36 -1.28 -15.07 22.54
CA LEU A 36 -2.66 -15.59 22.59
C LEU A 36 -2.69 -17.10 22.85
N ALA A 37 -1.82 -17.88 22.20
CA ALA A 37 -1.71 -19.32 22.41
C ALA A 37 -1.37 -19.66 23.87
N VAL A 38 -0.46 -18.90 24.49
CA VAL A 38 -0.12 -19.06 25.92
C VAL A 38 -1.34 -18.79 26.82
N GLU A 39 -2.07 -17.70 26.55
CA GLU A 39 -3.24 -17.33 27.37
C GLU A 39 -4.40 -18.31 27.22
N LEU A 40 -4.66 -18.80 25.99
CA LEU A 40 -5.68 -19.81 25.71
C LEU A 40 -5.37 -21.15 26.40
N SER A 41 -4.12 -21.60 26.32
CA SER A 41 -3.67 -22.83 26.99
C SER A 41 -3.81 -22.70 28.51
N ARG A 42 -3.42 -21.55 29.08
CA ARG A 42 -3.47 -21.31 30.53
C ARG A 42 -4.88 -21.24 31.09
N GLU A 43 -5.82 -20.60 30.40
CA GLU A 43 -7.17 -20.34 30.92
C GLU A 43 -8.18 -21.40 30.51
N PHE A 44 -8.03 -22.00 29.33
CA PHE A 44 -9.04 -22.87 28.73
C PHE A 44 -8.51 -24.25 28.32
N GLU A 45 -7.23 -24.55 28.56
CA GLU A 45 -6.56 -25.78 28.09
C GLU A 45 -6.64 -25.97 26.56
N ALA A 46 -6.93 -24.89 25.82
CA ALA A 46 -6.99 -24.89 24.37
C ALA A 46 -5.57 -24.76 23.79
N THR A 47 -5.17 -25.74 22.98
CA THR A 47 -3.84 -25.79 22.38
C THR A 47 -3.92 -25.29 20.94
N ILE A 48 -3.15 -24.25 20.64
CA ILE A 48 -2.99 -23.69 19.29
C ILE A 48 -1.50 -23.58 19.03
N ASP A 49 -1.03 -24.11 17.90
CA ASP A 49 0.31 -23.80 17.40
C ASP A 49 0.26 -22.44 16.69
N PRO A 50 0.88 -21.38 17.25
CA PRO A 50 0.79 -20.03 16.70
C PRO A 50 1.48 -19.90 15.34
N VAL A 51 2.35 -20.84 14.94
CA VAL A 51 3.01 -20.81 13.64
C VAL A 51 2.09 -21.38 12.57
N SER A 52 1.60 -22.61 12.74
CA SER A 52 0.71 -23.24 11.75
C SER A 52 -0.69 -22.64 11.72
N ALA A 53 -1.19 -22.07 12.82
CA ALA A 53 -2.49 -21.42 12.87
C ALA A 53 -2.50 -20.03 12.20
N ARG A 54 -1.34 -19.52 11.76
CA ARG A 54 -1.23 -18.19 11.17
C ARG A 54 -1.43 -18.20 9.67
N THR A 55 -2.46 -17.50 9.21
CA THR A 55 -2.71 -17.21 7.80
C THR A 55 -2.38 -15.75 7.49
N ARG A 56 -1.67 -15.51 6.39
CA ARG A 56 -1.43 -14.16 5.89
C ARG A 56 -2.59 -13.71 5.02
N CYS A 57 -2.98 -12.45 5.15
CA CYS A 57 -4.04 -11.88 4.34
C CYS A 57 -3.62 -11.79 2.87
N ALA A 58 -4.31 -12.51 1.98
CA ALA A 58 -4.01 -12.53 0.55
C ALA A 58 -4.03 -11.14 -0.09
N GLY A 59 -5.03 -10.31 0.24
CA GLY A 59 -5.13 -8.93 -0.26
C GLY A 59 -3.92 -8.08 0.12
N HIS A 60 -3.36 -8.28 1.31
CA HIS A 60 -2.14 -7.60 1.73
C HIS A 60 -0.91 -8.10 0.97
N ILE A 61 -0.80 -9.41 0.71
CA ILE A 61 0.30 -9.99 -0.08
C ILE A 61 0.28 -9.45 -1.52
N ILE A 62 -0.88 -9.41 -2.16
CA ILE A 62 -1.04 -8.82 -3.50
C ILE A 62 -0.57 -7.37 -3.50
N ASN A 63 -0.98 -6.57 -2.50
CA ASN A 63 -0.52 -5.19 -2.38
C ASN A 63 1.00 -5.05 -2.23
N LEU A 64 1.64 -5.89 -1.41
CA LEU A 64 3.10 -5.86 -1.25
C LEU A 64 3.82 -6.16 -2.58
N ALA A 65 3.34 -7.16 -3.33
CA ALA A 65 3.90 -7.49 -4.63
C ALA A 65 3.76 -6.33 -5.63
N LEU A 66 2.58 -5.70 -5.68
CA LEU A 66 2.33 -4.55 -6.55
C LEU A 66 3.16 -3.33 -6.17
N GLN A 67 3.31 -3.03 -4.89
CA GLN A 67 4.15 -1.91 -4.48
C GLN A 67 5.61 -2.15 -4.81
N ALA A 68 6.10 -3.37 -4.64
CA ALA A 68 7.46 -3.70 -5.06
C ALA A 68 7.63 -3.49 -6.58
N PHE A 69 6.64 -3.87 -7.38
CA PHE A 69 6.63 -3.64 -8.83
C PHE A 69 6.61 -2.14 -9.20
N LEU A 70 5.68 -1.37 -8.62
CA LEU A 70 5.48 0.05 -8.94
C LEU A 70 6.62 0.94 -8.47
N LEU A 71 7.26 0.60 -7.35
CA LEU A 71 8.31 1.43 -6.72
C LEU A 71 9.72 1.07 -7.17
N ALA A 72 9.91 -0.08 -7.81
CA ALA A 72 11.21 -0.48 -8.33
C ALA A 72 11.63 0.43 -9.50
N THR A 73 12.74 1.13 -9.33
CA THR A 73 13.32 1.99 -10.38
C THR A 73 14.14 1.20 -11.40
N SER A 74 14.49 -0.05 -11.09
CA SER A 74 15.22 -0.97 -11.97
C SER A 74 15.07 -2.41 -11.48
N GLU A 75 15.36 -3.38 -12.36
CA GLU A 75 15.43 -4.79 -11.98
C GLU A 75 16.45 -5.04 -10.87
N SER A 76 17.60 -4.35 -10.90
CA SER A 76 18.62 -4.43 -9.85
C SER A 76 18.13 -3.88 -8.51
N ALA A 77 17.35 -2.79 -8.51
CA ALA A 77 16.78 -2.23 -7.29
C ALA A 77 15.74 -3.19 -6.69
N LEU A 78 14.93 -3.82 -7.54
CA LEU A 78 13.97 -4.84 -7.10
C LEU A 78 14.67 -6.05 -6.49
N LYS A 79 15.72 -6.58 -7.14
CA LYS A 79 16.50 -7.72 -6.61
C LYS A 79 17.11 -7.40 -5.25
N ALA A 80 17.75 -6.23 -5.11
CA ALA A 80 18.33 -5.79 -3.84
C ALA A 80 17.26 -5.65 -2.73
N ALA A 81 16.07 -5.15 -3.06
CA ALA A 81 14.98 -5.04 -2.11
C ALA A 81 14.42 -6.41 -1.69
N VAL A 82 14.34 -7.36 -2.62
CA VAL A 82 13.93 -8.75 -2.32
C VAL A 82 14.97 -9.46 -1.46
N GLU A 83 16.26 -9.31 -1.76
CA GLU A 83 17.36 -9.85 -0.95
C GLU A 83 17.33 -9.29 0.48
N ALA A 84 17.12 -7.97 0.63
CA ALA A 84 16.98 -7.33 1.93
C ALA A 84 15.77 -7.84 2.72
N ALA A 85 14.67 -8.20 2.04
CA ALA A 85 13.46 -8.72 2.66
C ALA A 85 13.51 -10.22 3.01
N GLN A 86 14.50 -10.95 2.49
CA GLN A 86 14.75 -12.35 2.83
C GLN A 86 15.65 -12.53 4.05
N ASP A 87 16.32 -11.45 4.50
CA ASP A 87 17.10 -11.46 5.72
C ASP A 87 16.16 -11.51 6.93
N GLU A 88 16.04 -12.68 7.58
CA GLU A 88 15.19 -12.89 8.76
C GLU A 88 15.51 -11.92 9.92
N ALA A 89 16.67 -11.25 9.91
CA ALA A 89 17.02 -10.22 10.89
C ALA A 89 16.36 -8.85 10.62
N ASN A 90 15.99 -8.56 9.37
CA ASN A 90 15.34 -7.33 8.95
C ASN A 90 13.87 -7.64 8.67
N ASP A 91 13.01 -7.40 9.65
CA ASP A 91 11.55 -7.45 9.50
C ASP A 91 11.04 -6.32 8.58
N VAL A 92 11.38 -6.41 7.30
CA VAL A 92 11.14 -5.41 6.27
C VAL A 92 10.74 -6.12 4.99
N THR A 93 9.62 -5.73 4.40
CA THR A 93 9.20 -6.23 3.09
C THR A 93 9.95 -5.52 1.95
N ALA A 94 10.03 -6.14 0.78
CA ALA A 94 10.67 -5.51 -0.39
C ALA A 94 10.02 -4.17 -0.76
N ALA A 95 8.69 -4.07 -0.60
CA ALA A 95 7.94 -2.83 -0.80
C ALA A 95 8.35 -1.73 0.19
N GLU A 96 8.50 -2.07 1.49
CA GLU A 96 8.97 -1.12 2.51
C GLU A 96 10.40 -0.69 2.25
N ALA A 97 11.28 -1.62 1.89
CA ALA A 97 12.67 -1.31 1.55
C ALA A 97 12.78 -0.33 0.37
N LEU A 98 12.02 -0.56 -0.70
CA LEU A 98 11.96 0.37 -1.84
C LEU A 98 11.39 1.73 -1.45
N HIS A 99 10.34 1.74 -0.64
CA HIS A 99 9.73 2.97 -0.16
C HIS A 99 10.71 3.78 0.71
N ASP A 100 11.49 3.12 1.55
CA ASP A 100 12.51 3.78 2.38
C ASP A 100 13.69 4.27 1.56
N GLN A 101 14.07 3.59 0.47
CA GLN A 101 15.06 4.09 -0.49
C GLN A 101 14.59 5.40 -1.17
N ILE A 102 13.32 5.47 -1.57
CA ILE A 102 12.71 6.67 -2.14
C ILE A 102 12.74 7.83 -1.13
N ARG A 103 12.38 7.55 0.13
CA ARG A 103 12.44 8.54 1.23
C ARG A 103 13.87 9.00 1.52
N ALA A 104 14.83 8.09 1.63
CA ALA A 104 16.22 8.42 1.90
C ALA A 104 16.82 9.31 0.80
N THR A 105 16.51 9.01 -0.47
CA THR A 105 16.92 9.84 -1.62
C THR A 105 16.40 11.28 -1.52
N THR A 106 15.22 11.43 -0.94
CA THR A 106 14.57 12.71 -0.68
C THR A 106 15.26 13.47 0.46
N ASP A 107 15.67 12.78 1.53
CA ASP A 107 16.34 13.40 2.69
C ASP A 107 17.79 13.85 2.42
N HIS A 108 18.50 13.19 1.49
CA HIS A 108 19.90 13.50 1.19
C HIS A 108 20.11 14.78 0.38
N ARG A 109 19.08 15.29 -0.31
CA ARG A 109 19.20 16.47 -1.19
C ARG A 109 18.92 17.80 -0.49
N SER A 110 18.44 17.78 0.75
CA SER A 110 18.05 18.99 1.49
C SER A 110 18.87 19.19 2.78
N HIS A 111 19.87 20.08 2.71
CA HIS A 111 20.67 20.49 3.88
C HIS A 111 19.91 21.41 4.87
N ASP A 112 18.76 21.97 4.46
CA ASP A 112 17.96 22.91 5.25
C ASP A 112 16.69 22.25 5.82
N ARG A 113 16.53 22.30 7.15
CA ARG A 113 15.41 21.70 7.90
C ARG A 113 14.04 22.23 7.47
N ARG A 114 13.94 23.44 6.89
CA ARG A 114 12.68 23.98 6.35
C ARG A 114 12.32 23.42 4.97
N LYS A 115 13.30 23.08 4.13
CA LYS A 115 13.09 22.45 2.81
C LYS A 115 12.86 20.94 2.87
N LYS A 116 13.32 20.27 3.94
CA LYS A 116 13.09 18.83 4.19
C LYS A 116 11.62 18.40 4.16
N ARG A 117 10.70 19.29 4.53
CA ARG A 117 9.28 18.96 4.68
C ARG A 117 8.52 18.85 3.35
N HIS A 118 9.14 19.28 2.24
CA HIS A 118 8.50 19.39 0.93
C HIS A 118 9.40 18.89 -0.22
N ASP A 119 10.56 18.33 0.10
CA ASP A 119 11.35 17.64 -0.91
C ASP A 119 10.58 16.37 -1.28
N THR A 120 10.27 16.23 -2.55
CA THR A 120 9.60 15.08 -3.14
C THR A 120 10.40 14.52 -4.31
N ALA A 121 11.68 14.92 -4.42
CA ALA A 121 12.51 14.59 -5.55
C ALA A 121 12.82 13.09 -5.67
N GLY A 122 12.87 12.35 -4.56
CA GLY A 122 13.05 10.90 -4.59
C GLY A 122 11.90 10.21 -5.32
N TRP A 123 10.66 10.68 -5.14
CA TRP A 123 9.50 10.12 -5.82
C TRP A 123 9.56 10.28 -7.33
N ARG A 124 10.18 11.34 -7.87
CA ARG A 124 10.31 11.48 -9.33
C ARG A 124 11.12 10.37 -10.00
N SER A 125 11.90 9.60 -9.23
CA SER A 125 12.66 8.45 -9.75
C SER A 125 11.78 7.29 -10.22
N ILE A 126 10.54 7.17 -9.72
CA ILE A 126 9.56 6.19 -10.19
C ILE A 126 8.76 6.68 -11.41
N GLY A 127 9.12 7.84 -11.97
CA GLY A 127 8.52 8.38 -13.19
C GLY A 127 7.15 9.03 -12.99
N PRO A 128 6.19 8.86 -13.92
CA PRO A 128 4.87 9.48 -13.89
C PRO A 128 4.07 9.23 -12.60
N LEU A 129 4.16 8.02 -12.02
CA LEU A 129 3.52 7.69 -10.75
C LEU A 129 4.02 8.61 -9.62
N GLY A 130 5.32 8.90 -9.61
CA GLY A 130 5.95 9.79 -8.64
C GLY A 130 5.51 11.24 -8.79
N LYS A 131 5.38 11.71 -10.04
CA LYS A 131 4.81 13.04 -10.32
C LYS A 131 3.37 13.14 -9.81
N LEU A 132 2.55 12.11 -10.06
CA LEU A 132 1.17 12.06 -9.58
C LEU A 132 1.09 12.02 -8.05
N HIS A 133 1.95 11.24 -7.39
CA HIS A 133 2.09 11.24 -5.92
C HIS A 133 2.41 12.63 -5.38
N ASN A 134 3.38 13.31 -5.99
CA ASN A 134 3.80 14.65 -5.61
C ASN A 134 2.67 15.66 -5.77
N PHE A 135 1.90 15.55 -6.85
CA PHE A 135 0.72 16.37 -7.07
C PHE A 135 -0.36 16.13 -6.01
N ALA A 136 -0.67 14.87 -5.69
CA ALA A 136 -1.61 14.52 -4.63
C ALA A 136 -1.14 15.04 -3.26
N LEU A 137 0.16 14.95 -2.96
CA LEU A 137 0.75 15.55 -1.77
C LEU A 137 0.64 17.07 -1.74
N PHE A 138 0.88 17.73 -2.87
CA PHE A 138 0.79 19.19 -3.00
C PHE A 138 -0.61 19.70 -2.64
N ILE A 139 -1.65 19.01 -3.11
CA ILE A 139 -3.04 19.29 -2.73
C ILE A 139 -3.27 19.02 -1.24
N ARG A 140 -2.84 17.85 -0.73
CA ARG A 140 -3.14 17.42 0.64
C ARG A 140 -2.45 18.28 1.71
N ASN A 141 -1.25 18.78 1.44
CA ASN A 141 -0.43 19.43 2.45
C ASN A 141 -0.76 20.92 2.65
N SER A 142 -1.65 21.50 1.86
CA SER A 142 -2.05 22.91 1.92
C SER A 142 -3.56 23.04 1.83
N THR A 143 -4.18 23.70 2.81
CA THR A 143 -5.61 23.99 2.75
C THR A 143 -5.96 24.84 1.54
N ILE A 144 -5.08 25.77 1.15
CA ILE A 144 -5.27 26.62 -0.03
C ILE A 144 -5.31 25.79 -1.32
N HIS A 145 -4.41 24.80 -1.46
CA HIS A 145 -4.39 23.94 -2.64
C HIS A 145 -5.56 22.94 -2.62
N ASN A 146 -5.97 22.50 -1.44
CA ASN A 146 -7.14 21.65 -1.27
C ASN A 146 -8.43 22.38 -1.64
N ASP A 147 -8.62 23.61 -1.18
CA ASP A 147 -9.77 24.46 -1.51
C ASP A 147 -9.78 24.76 -3.02
N ALA A 148 -8.63 25.12 -3.60
CA ALA A 148 -8.52 25.33 -5.05
C ALA A 148 -8.83 24.07 -5.87
N TRP A 149 -8.44 22.89 -5.38
CA TRP A 149 -8.82 21.63 -6.00
C TRP A 149 -10.32 21.36 -5.90
N ASP A 150 -10.92 21.60 -4.74
CA ASP A 150 -12.37 21.42 -4.53
C ASP A 150 -13.19 22.35 -5.44
N ASP A 151 -12.77 23.60 -5.59
CA ASP A 151 -13.39 24.57 -6.49
C ASP A 151 -13.40 24.13 -7.96
N ILE A 152 -12.36 23.41 -8.40
CA ILE A 152 -12.22 22.96 -9.81
C ILE A 152 -12.87 21.59 -10.02
N ALA A 153 -12.62 20.63 -9.12
CA ALA A 153 -12.95 19.23 -9.32
C ALA A 153 -14.22 18.78 -8.58
N GLY A 154 -14.56 19.44 -7.45
CA GLY A 154 -15.70 19.11 -6.59
C GLY A 154 -15.67 17.70 -5.97
N LYS A 155 -14.56 16.99 -6.12
CA LYS A 155 -14.33 15.63 -5.62
C LYS A 155 -12.87 15.49 -5.21
N ALA A 156 -12.62 14.79 -4.11
CA ALA A 156 -11.27 14.55 -3.65
C ALA A 156 -10.46 13.69 -4.63
N LEU A 157 -9.21 14.08 -4.91
CA LEU A 157 -8.28 13.25 -5.69
C LEU A 157 -7.85 11.99 -4.91
N GLY A 158 -7.74 12.10 -3.59
CA GLY A 158 -7.16 11.05 -2.76
C GLY A 158 -5.63 11.08 -2.72
N ILE A 159 -5.04 10.06 -2.12
CA ILE A 159 -3.59 9.85 -2.04
C ILE A 159 -3.28 8.37 -1.91
N ASP A 160 -2.19 7.93 -2.53
CA ASP A 160 -1.64 6.60 -2.34
C ASP A 160 -1.15 6.41 -0.88
N ASN A 161 -1.09 5.16 -0.46
CA ASN A 161 -0.70 4.78 0.87
C ASN A 161 -0.17 3.34 0.87
N VAL A 162 1.04 3.19 1.38
CA VAL A 162 1.77 1.93 1.55
C VAL A 162 0.93 0.84 2.22
N THR A 163 0.14 1.19 3.22
CA THR A 163 -0.64 0.20 3.99
C THR A 163 -2.05 -0.03 3.44
N ARG A 164 -2.53 0.78 2.48
CA ARG A 164 -3.88 0.65 1.91
C ARG A 164 -3.81 0.04 0.51
N TRP A 165 -4.34 -1.17 0.38
CA TRP A 165 -4.06 -2.08 -0.74
C TRP A 165 -4.40 -1.54 -2.14
N ASN A 166 -5.47 -0.75 -2.24
CA ASN A 166 -5.97 -0.23 -3.52
C ASN A 166 -5.69 1.26 -3.71
N SER A 167 -4.79 1.83 -2.91
CA SER A 167 -4.60 3.28 -2.87
C SER A 167 -4.01 3.84 -4.17
N TRP A 168 -3.03 3.17 -4.77
CA TRP A 168 -2.47 3.53 -6.08
C TRP A 168 -3.50 3.44 -7.20
N PHE A 169 -4.24 2.32 -7.29
CA PHE A 169 -5.30 2.16 -8.28
C PHE A 169 -6.36 3.27 -8.15
N ARG A 170 -6.83 3.55 -6.93
CA ARG A 170 -7.82 4.61 -6.69
C ARG A 170 -7.30 6.00 -7.02
N LEU A 171 -6.03 6.29 -6.73
CA LEU A 171 -5.41 7.57 -7.10
C LEU A 171 -5.34 7.71 -8.63
N LEU A 172 -4.91 6.67 -9.34
CA LEU A 172 -4.88 6.64 -10.80
C LEU A 172 -6.28 6.81 -11.40
N ASP A 173 -7.26 6.07 -10.90
CA ASP A 173 -8.65 6.12 -11.35
C ASP A 173 -9.24 7.53 -11.17
N ALA A 174 -9.00 8.14 -10.01
CA ALA A 174 -9.42 9.50 -9.73
C ALA A 174 -8.69 10.52 -10.61
N ALA A 175 -7.39 10.35 -10.86
CA ALA A 175 -6.60 11.25 -11.69
C ALA A 175 -7.02 11.19 -13.16
N ILE A 176 -7.25 9.99 -13.69
CA ILE A 176 -7.70 9.77 -15.07
C ILE A 176 -9.13 10.32 -15.25
N THR A 177 -10.03 10.05 -14.31
CA THR A 177 -11.41 10.57 -14.35
C THR A 177 -11.44 12.10 -14.26
N GLN A 178 -10.45 12.71 -13.61
CA GLN A 178 -10.36 14.15 -13.37
C GLN A 178 -9.19 14.79 -14.15
N GLU A 179 -8.80 14.23 -15.31
CA GLU A 179 -7.66 14.70 -16.12
C GLU A 179 -7.77 16.20 -16.48
N GLY A 180 -8.98 16.67 -16.81
CA GLY A 180 -9.27 18.08 -17.08
C GLY A 180 -9.00 18.99 -15.86
N PRO A 181 -9.72 18.80 -14.74
CA PRO A 181 -9.44 19.50 -13.48
C PRO A 181 -7.96 19.47 -13.05
N LEU A 182 -7.31 18.31 -13.15
CA LEU A 182 -5.91 18.12 -12.83
C LEU A 182 -5.00 19.01 -13.68
N SER A 183 -5.24 19.04 -15.00
CA SER A 183 -4.49 19.89 -15.92
C SER A 183 -4.67 21.38 -15.63
N ILE A 184 -5.86 21.80 -15.20
CA ILE A 184 -6.13 23.21 -14.83
C ILE A 184 -5.31 23.59 -13.58
N LEU A 185 -5.33 22.77 -12.53
CA LEU A 185 -4.58 23.06 -11.30
C LEU A 185 -3.06 23.03 -11.55
N LEU A 186 -2.56 22.05 -12.31
CA LEU A 186 -1.15 21.98 -12.71
C LEU A 186 -0.70 23.27 -13.41
N ASN A 187 -1.53 23.82 -14.31
CA ASN A 187 -1.23 25.06 -15.00
C ASN A 187 -1.31 26.29 -14.08
N GLN A 188 -2.29 26.32 -13.17
CA GLN A 188 -2.43 27.40 -12.18
C GLN A 188 -1.20 27.50 -11.27
N TYR A 189 -0.65 26.37 -10.84
CA TYR A 189 0.51 26.29 -9.95
C TYR A 189 1.79 25.83 -10.68
N HIS A 190 1.91 26.12 -11.97
CA HIS A 190 3.00 25.61 -12.82
C HIS A 190 4.41 25.95 -12.31
N ASP A 191 4.60 27.10 -11.67
CA ASP A 191 5.90 27.50 -11.11
C ASP A 191 6.33 26.60 -9.94
N GLU A 192 5.37 26.19 -9.10
CA GLU A 192 5.59 25.32 -7.95
C GLU A 192 5.68 23.84 -8.35
N LEU A 193 4.96 23.45 -9.41
CA LEU A 193 4.82 22.07 -9.88
C LEU A 193 5.60 21.78 -11.16
N LYS A 194 6.52 22.67 -11.58
CA LYS A 194 7.26 22.56 -12.86
C LYS A 194 7.93 21.21 -13.09
N ASP A 195 8.41 20.55 -12.04
CA ASP A 195 9.09 19.26 -12.09
C ASP A 195 8.13 18.06 -12.02
N ASP A 196 6.85 18.32 -11.73
CA ASP A 196 5.76 17.34 -11.61
C ASP A 196 4.69 17.50 -12.70
N ILE A 197 4.91 18.35 -13.71
CA ILE A 197 4.02 18.45 -14.87
C ILE A 197 3.97 17.10 -15.59
N LEU A 198 2.75 16.63 -15.82
CA LEU A 198 2.45 15.41 -16.57
C LEU A 198 2.37 15.73 -18.06
N THR A 199 3.29 15.16 -18.83
CA THR A 199 3.31 15.21 -20.29
C THR A 199 2.27 14.26 -20.89
N HIS A 200 2.07 14.32 -22.21
CA HIS A 200 1.20 13.37 -22.90
C HIS A 200 1.64 11.91 -22.69
N ASP A 201 2.94 11.64 -22.79
CA ASP A 201 3.50 10.31 -22.59
C ASP A 201 3.35 9.84 -21.14
N ASP A 202 3.49 10.77 -20.18
CA ASP A 202 3.23 10.47 -18.76
C ASP A 202 1.78 10.01 -18.55
N TRP A 203 0.80 10.70 -19.16
CA TRP A 203 -0.60 10.31 -19.11
C TRP A 203 -0.88 8.95 -19.75
N GLN A 204 -0.22 8.63 -20.86
CA GLN A 204 -0.34 7.29 -21.47
C GLN A 204 0.18 6.22 -20.52
N LEU A 205 1.34 6.43 -19.89
CA LEU A 205 1.89 5.46 -18.94
C LEU A 205 0.99 5.30 -17.71
N LEU A 206 0.41 6.38 -17.19
CA LEU A 206 -0.54 6.33 -16.07
C LEU A 206 -1.80 5.52 -16.44
N LYS A 207 -2.33 5.69 -17.66
CA LYS A 207 -3.48 4.92 -18.17
C LYS A 207 -3.13 3.44 -18.34
N MET A 208 -1.99 3.11 -18.93
CA MET A 208 -1.52 1.73 -19.03
C MET A 208 -1.32 1.08 -17.65
N THR A 209 -0.78 1.84 -16.69
CA THR A 209 -0.59 1.37 -15.32
C THR A 209 -1.94 1.14 -14.63
N HIS A 210 -2.92 2.01 -14.83
CA HIS A 210 -4.29 1.83 -14.33
C HIS A 210 -4.93 0.56 -14.89
N GLU A 211 -4.83 0.33 -16.20
CA GLU A 211 -5.33 -0.89 -16.86
C GLU A 211 -4.65 -2.14 -16.30
N PHE A 212 -3.33 -2.13 -16.15
CA PHE A 212 -2.58 -3.22 -15.53
C PHE A 212 -3.06 -3.51 -14.09
N LEU A 213 -3.25 -2.47 -13.29
CA LEU A 213 -3.65 -2.62 -11.89
C LEU A 213 -5.12 -3.01 -11.72
N GLN A 214 -5.95 -2.91 -12.76
CA GLN A 214 -7.38 -3.20 -12.68
C GLN A 214 -7.67 -4.63 -12.22
N SER A 215 -6.96 -5.62 -12.77
CA SER A 215 -7.15 -7.03 -12.39
C SER A 215 -6.79 -7.28 -10.94
N PHE A 216 -5.71 -6.66 -10.46
CA PHE A 216 -5.32 -6.78 -9.07
C PHE A 216 -6.27 -6.05 -8.13
N HIS A 217 -6.80 -4.90 -8.56
CA HIS A 217 -7.85 -4.20 -7.81
C HIS A 217 -9.07 -5.10 -7.62
N GLN A 218 -9.52 -5.75 -8.69
CA GLN A 218 -10.65 -6.67 -8.63
C GLN A 218 -10.35 -7.87 -7.73
N ALA A 219 -9.19 -8.51 -7.90
CA ALA A 219 -8.77 -9.65 -7.08
C ALA A 219 -8.72 -9.28 -5.58
N THR A 220 -8.23 -8.09 -5.22
CA THR A 220 -8.18 -7.67 -3.80
C THR A 220 -9.56 -7.30 -3.24
N LEU A 221 -10.50 -6.83 -4.07
CA LEU A 221 -11.88 -6.57 -3.66
C LEU A 221 -12.62 -7.87 -3.35
N GLU A 222 -12.48 -8.88 -4.20
CA GLU A 222 -13.09 -10.20 -4.00
C GLU A 222 -12.62 -10.82 -2.69
N GLN A 223 -11.34 -10.67 -2.36
CA GLN A 223 -10.74 -11.15 -1.10
C GLN A 223 -11.19 -10.38 0.16
N GLN A 224 -11.93 -9.27 0.00
CA GLN A 224 -12.53 -8.51 1.11
C GLN A 224 -14.02 -8.79 1.30
N MET A 225 -14.63 -9.55 0.39
CA MET A 225 -16.06 -9.83 0.46
C MET A 225 -16.39 -10.76 1.63
N GLU A 226 -17.62 -10.69 2.13
CA GLU A 226 -18.11 -11.54 3.22
C GLU A 226 -17.95 -13.05 2.92
N TRP A 227 -17.98 -13.40 1.63
CA TRP A 227 -17.90 -14.77 1.11
C TRP A 227 -16.49 -15.15 0.64
N ALA A 228 -15.49 -14.31 0.94
CA ALA A 228 -14.11 -14.58 0.54
C ALA A 228 -13.59 -15.84 1.25
N SER A 229 -12.99 -16.74 0.48
CA SER A 229 -12.47 -18.01 0.97
C SER A 229 -11.07 -18.30 0.45
N ILE A 230 -10.35 -19.21 1.13
CA ILE A 230 -8.96 -19.55 0.78
C ILE A 230 -8.86 -20.17 -0.62
N ASP A 231 -9.85 -20.94 -1.07
CA ASP A 231 -9.88 -21.53 -2.41
C ASP A 231 -9.91 -20.47 -3.51
N GLN A 232 -10.65 -19.37 -3.32
CA GLN A 232 -10.66 -18.23 -4.25
C GLN A 232 -9.31 -17.53 -4.34
N VAL A 233 -8.45 -17.63 -3.31
CA VAL A 233 -7.09 -17.06 -3.39
C VAL A 233 -6.29 -17.74 -4.49
N LEU A 234 -6.38 -19.06 -4.61
CA LEU A 234 -5.65 -19.82 -5.63
C LEU A 234 -6.16 -19.48 -7.02
N GLU A 235 -7.48 -19.44 -7.20
CA GLU A 235 -8.10 -19.05 -8.47
C GLU A 235 -7.69 -17.62 -8.89
N ASN A 236 -7.70 -16.67 -7.95
CA ASN A 236 -7.28 -15.30 -8.23
C ASN A 236 -5.79 -15.22 -8.60
N MET A 237 -4.93 -16.03 -7.98
CA MET A 237 -3.52 -16.08 -8.35
C MET A 237 -3.31 -16.66 -9.74
N ASP A 238 -4.04 -17.71 -10.11
CA ASP A 238 -3.99 -18.32 -11.45
C ASP A 238 -4.48 -17.33 -12.51
N ILE A 239 -5.57 -16.61 -12.26
CA ILE A 239 -6.09 -15.57 -13.17
C ILE A 239 -5.05 -14.46 -13.37
N LEU A 240 -4.45 -13.96 -12.29
CA LEU A 240 -3.43 -12.91 -12.37
C LEU A 240 -2.20 -13.39 -13.13
N PHE A 241 -1.79 -14.65 -12.95
CA PHE A 241 -0.66 -15.24 -13.67
C PHE A 241 -0.96 -15.49 -15.15
N MET A 242 -2.20 -15.78 -15.52
CA MET A 242 -2.58 -15.96 -16.92
C MET A 242 -2.71 -14.67 -17.70
N GLN A 243 -2.96 -13.54 -17.02
CA GLN A 243 -3.17 -12.25 -17.66
C GLN A 243 -1.89 -11.51 -18.04
N PHE A 244 -0.74 -11.88 -17.46
CA PHE A 244 0.55 -11.17 -17.63
C PHE A 244 1.70 -12.16 -17.83
#